data_AF-A0A1S9D9F1-F1
#
_entry.id   AF-A0A1S9D9F1-F1
#
_cell.length_a   1.000
_cell.length_b   1.000
_cell.length_c   1.000
_cell.angle_alpha   90.00
_cell.angle_beta   90.00
_cell.angle_gamma   90.00
#
_symmetry.space_group_name_H-M   'P 1'
#
loop_
_entity.id
_entity.type
_entity.pdbx_description
1 polymer ?
#
loop_
_entity_poly.entity_id
_entity_poly.type
_entity_poly.pdbx_seq_one_letter_code
_entity_poly.pdbx_strand_id
1 'polypeptide(L)'
;MKLSKILSIVLATLSVGVSSRPTTLSNDVQQVPADIRDEPFKVPVDIEKRAGHEETERFKNTQKYLGKQKLQLGKTYSFQVTWTQGAAGSTTKTTSPIEREMKKTQQGYGFDHTGIVVGEVVKVPVGQKYELDFKGDLYHLRAKLEGSGQKAWYKTWVESIPWDPKPTPKTVTALHLQEVSGKWEEKAVHANTAASEVSTKNGNRWQGKRNDCAEYVKAFEKAL
;
A
#
# COMPACT_ATOMS: atom_id res chain seq x y z
N MET A 1 21.79 58.47 3.18
CA MET A 1 21.45 57.74 1.93
C MET A 1 20.27 58.42 1.27
N LYS A 2 20.38 58.56 -0.05
CA LYS A 2 19.39 59.18 -0.93
C LYS A 2 18.10 58.33 -1.02
N LEU A 3 16.99 59.06 -1.19
CA LEU A 3 15.73 58.74 -1.90
C LEU A 3 14.83 57.67 -1.25
N SER A 4 13.70 58.06 -0.62
CA SER A 4 12.41 58.52 -1.22
C SER A 4 11.50 57.33 -1.57
N LYS A 5 10.18 57.31 -1.39
CA LYS A 5 9.17 58.20 -0.80
C LYS A 5 7.84 57.40 -0.78
N ILE A 6 7.15 57.38 0.37
CA ILE A 6 5.74 57.80 0.58
C ILE A 6 4.59 57.07 -0.18
N LEU A 7 3.65 56.50 0.59
CA LEU A 7 2.18 56.78 0.66
C LEU A 7 1.58 55.69 1.60
N SER A 8 1.01 55.90 2.81
CA SER A 8 0.05 56.92 3.31
C SER A 8 -1.25 56.85 2.48
N ILE A 9 -2.49 56.69 2.96
CA ILE A 9 -3.20 57.15 4.17
C ILE A 9 -4.49 56.29 4.27
N VAL A 10 -4.73 55.63 5.41
CA VAL A 10 -5.74 55.91 6.46
C VAL A 10 -7.21 55.66 6.10
N LEU A 11 -7.78 54.82 6.96
CA LEU A 11 -9.16 54.45 7.21
C LEU A 11 -9.93 55.61 7.88
N ALA A 12 -11.15 55.95 7.43
CA ALA A 12 -12.14 56.59 8.31
C ALA A 12 -13.59 56.41 7.79
N THR A 13 -14.42 55.94 8.72
CA THR A 13 -15.87 55.73 8.78
C THR A 13 -16.73 56.97 8.54
N LEU A 14 -18.02 56.77 8.21
CA LEU A 14 -19.16 57.51 8.81
C LEU A 14 -20.51 56.78 8.56
N SER A 15 -21.33 56.72 9.62
CA SER A 15 -22.74 56.29 9.72
C SER A 15 -23.69 57.33 9.06
N VAL A 16 -25.02 57.24 8.88
CA VAL A 16 -26.18 56.71 9.64
C VAL A 16 -27.39 56.68 8.66
N GLY A 17 -28.46 55.90 8.94
CA GLY A 17 -29.83 56.31 8.56
C GLY A 17 -30.85 55.19 8.33
N VAL A 18 -31.86 55.07 9.20
CA VAL A 18 -32.97 54.10 9.14
C VAL A 18 -34.22 54.76 8.58
N SER A 19 -35.04 54.07 7.76
CA SER A 19 -36.46 54.38 7.54
C SER A 19 -37.22 53.13 7.07
N SER A 20 -38.53 53.11 7.35
CA SER A 20 -39.42 51.95 7.47
C SER A 20 -40.63 51.97 6.51
N ARG A 21 -40.96 50.80 5.92
CA ARG A 21 -42.27 50.29 5.34
C ARG A 21 -42.71 50.75 3.92
N PRO A 22 -43.71 50.10 3.26
CA PRO A 22 -43.81 48.67 2.86
C PRO A 22 -44.32 48.44 1.38
N THR A 23 -44.22 47.19 0.90
CA THR A 23 -44.97 46.52 -0.21
C THR A 23 -44.78 46.98 -1.67
N THR A 24 -44.36 46.04 -2.52
CA THR A 24 -45.10 45.69 -3.76
C THR A 24 -44.67 44.31 -4.26
N LEU A 25 -45.63 43.39 -4.31
CA LEU A 25 -45.58 42.17 -5.12
C LEU A 25 -45.53 42.62 -6.59
N SER A 26 -44.40 42.41 -7.26
CA SER A 26 -44.37 42.33 -8.71
C SER A 26 -43.75 41.00 -9.09
N ASN A 27 -44.57 40.19 -9.76
CA ASN A 27 -44.16 38.96 -10.41
C ASN A 27 -43.20 39.31 -11.55
N ASP A 28 -41.91 39.41 -11.27
CA ASP A 28 -40.90 39.27 -12.32
C ASP A 28 -40.62 37.77 -12.48
N VAL A 29 -41.52 37.13 -13.23
CA VAL A 29 -41.16 35.93 -13.99
C VAL A 29 -40.10 36.41 -14.98
N GLN A 30 -38.82 36.31 -14.59
CA GLN A 30 -37.75 36.31 -15.57
C GLN A 30 -37.98 35.10 -16.45
N GLN A 31 -38.48 35.34 -17.67
CA GLN A 31 -38.42 34.38 -18.76
C GLN A 31 -36.95 34.01 -18.94
N VAL A 32 -36.59 32.82 -18.46
CA VAL A 32 -35.34 32.18 -18.83
C VAL A 32 -35.42 31.97 -20.35
N PRO A 33 -34.45 32.46 -21.14
CA PRO A 33 -34.39 32.15 -22.56
C PRO A 33 -34.43 30.64 -22.72
N ALA A 34 -35.36 30.16 -23.54
CA ALA A 34 -35.50 28.76 -23.91
C ALA A 34 -34.29 28.34 -24.77
N ASP A 35 -33.14 28.17 -24.13
CA ASP A 35 -31.95 27.55 -24.70
C ASP A 35 -30.97 27.15 -23.57
N ILE A 36 -31.49 26.47 -22.53
CA ILE A 36 -30.64 25.58 -21.73
C ILE A 36 -30.55 24.29 -22.54
N ARG A 37 -29.61 24.27 -23.49
CA ARG A 37 -29.17 23.03 -24.14
C ARG A 37 -28.65 22.07 -23.06
N ASP A 38 -29.02 20.80 -23.18
CA ASP A 38 -28.50 19.66 -22.44
C ASP A 38 -27.00 19.44 -22.72
N GLU A 39 -26.15 20.41 -22.39
CA GLU A 39 -24.73 20.11 -22.22
C GLU A 39 -24.55 19.47 -20.84
N PRO A 40 -24.01 18.25 -20.77
CA PRO A 40 -23.74 17.63 -19.48
C PRO A 40 -22.79 18.54 -18.72
N PHE A 41 -23.20 18.96 -17.53
CA PHE A 41 -22.38 19.71 -16.59
C PHE A 41 -20.98 19.07 -16.54
N LYS A 42 -19.97 19.76 -17.07
CA LYS A 42 -18.57 19.40 -16.85
C LYS A 42 -18.30 19.62 -15.37
N VAL A 43 -18.42 18.55 -14.60
CA VAL A 43 -17.99 18.51 -13.21
C VAL A 43 -16.54 19.02 -13.18
N PRO A 44 -16.20 20.03 -12.37
CA PRO A 44 -14.83 20.47 -12.23
C PRO A 44 -13.99 19.27 -11.80
N VAL A 45 -13.01 18.89 -12.64
CA VAL A 45 -12.08 17.76 -12.44
C VAL A 45 -11.37 17.84 -11.08
N ASP A 46 -11.35 19.01 -10.44
CA ASP A 46 -10.71 19.26 -9.15
C ASP A 46 -11.55 18.90 -7.91
N ILE A 47 -12.85 18.58 -8.03
CA ILE A 47 -13.64 18.16 -6.86
C ILE A 47 -13.26 16.73 -6.43
N GLU A 48 -12.95 15.85 -7.38
CA GLU A 48 -12.50 14.48 -7.08
C GLU A 48 -11.15 14.42 -6.36
N LYS A 49 -10.29 15.43 -6.50
CA LYS A 49 -9.02 15.50 -5.76
C LYS A 49 -9.18 15.87 -4.28
N ARG A 50 -10.34 16.41 -3.88
CA ARG A 50 -10.59 16.91 -2.52
C ARG A 50 -11.54 16.03 -1.70
N ALA A 51 -12.40 15.25 -2.35
CA ALA A 51 -13.21 14.23 -1.69
C ALA A 51 -12.35 12.99 -1.44
N GLY A 52 -12.31 12.49 -0.21
CA GLY A 52 -11.70 11.20 0.09
C GLY A 52 -12.30 10.15 -0.84
N HIS A 53 -11.46 9.48 -1.63
CA HIS A 53 -11.93 8.40 -2.47
C HIS A 53 -12.44 7.27 -1.57
N GLU A 54 -13.57 6.65 -1.93
CA GLU A 54 -13.99 5.40 -1.29
C GLU A 54 -12.87 4.37 -1.49
N GLU A 55 -12.61 3.54 -0.48
CA GLU A 55 -11.49 2.59 -0.46
C GLU A 55 -12.01 1.16 -0.45
N THR A 56 -11.40 0.27 -1.23
CA THR A 56 -11.68 -1.17 -1.15
C THR A 56 -11.26 -1.72 0.20
N GLU A 57 -11.86 -2.83 0.64
CA GLU A 57 -11.45 -3.52 1.88
C GLU A 57 -9.98 -3.97 1.83
N ARG A 58 -9.49 -4.36 0.64
CA ARG A 58 -8.07 -4.69 0.44
C ARG A 58 -7.16 -3.50 0.70
N PHE A 59 -7.52 -2.31 0.20
CA PHE A 59 -6.75 -1.10 0.43
C PHE A 59 -6.75 -0.71 1.91
N LYS A 60 -7.92 -0.72 2.56
CA LYS A 60 -8.05 -0.45 4.00
C LYS A 60 -7.17 -1.38 4.83
N ASN A 61 -7.19 -2.68 4.54
CA ASN A 61 -6.39 -3.65 5.26
C ASN A 61 -4.88 -3.47 4.99
N THR A 62 -4.49 -3.10 3.77
CA THR A 62 -3.11 -2.76 3.43
C THR A 62 -2.64 -1.54 4.25
N GLN A 63 -3.43 -0.46 4.27
CA GLN A 63 -3.14 0.75 5.06
C GLN A 63 -3.06 0.44 6.56
N LYS A 64 -3.93 -0.43 7.06
CA LYS A 64 -3.90 -0.86 8.47
C LYS A 64 -2.56 -1.50 8.85
N TYR A 65 -1.97 -2.32 7.98
CA TYR A 65 -0.66 -2.92 8.23
C TYR A 65 0.49 -1.92 8.13
N LEU A 66 0.37 -0.92 7.26
CA LEU A 66 1.35 0.17 7.11
C LEU A 66 1.24 1.24 8.21
N GLY A 67 0.16 1.22 8.99
CA GLY A 67 -0.05 2.08 10.14
C GLY A 67 -0.22 3.55 9.76
N LYS A 68 0.77 4.38 10.08
CA LYS A 68 0.71 5.84 9.85
C LYS A 68 1.12 6.24 8.43
N GLN A 69 1.78 5.34 7.70
CA GLN A 69 2.27 5.62 6.36
C GLN A 69 1.10 5.56 5.38
N LYS A 70 0.88 6.64 4.61
CA LYS A 70 -0.23 6.72 3.67
C LYS A 70 0.24 6.45 2.25
N LEU A 71 -0.34 5.42 1.63
CA LEU A 71 -0.23 5.19 0.20
C LEU A 71 -1.01 6.25 -0.59
N GLN A 72 -0.49 6.63 -1.76
CA GLN A 72 -1.08 7.66 -2.64
C GLN A 72 -1.42 7.07 -4.00
N LEU A 73 -2.55 7.51 -4.58
CA LEU A 73 -3.00 7.12 -5.92
C LEU A 73 -1.93 7.36 -6.99
N GLY A 74 -1.77 6.39 -7.91
CA GLY A 74 -0.85 6.44 -9.05
C GLY A 74 0.61 6.24 -8.67
N LYS A 75 0.90 5.85 -7.42
CA LYS A 75 2.23 5.52 -6.96
C LYS A 75 2.38 4.03 -6.72
N THR A 76 3.57 3.54 -7.01
CA THR A 76 4.00 2.18 -6.72
C THR A 76 4.80 2.15 -5.43
N TYR A 77 4.58 1.11 -4.65
CA TYR A 77 5.28 0.87 -3.40
C TYR A 77 5.78 -0.56 -3.30
N SER A 78 6.86 -0.72 -2.55
CA SER A 78 7.28 -2.00 -2.00
C SER A 78 7.33 -1.94 -0.48
N PHE A 79 6.99 -3.04 0.17
CA PHE A 79 7.16 -3.18 1.61
C PHE A 79 7.37 -4.65 1.98
N GLN A 80 8.24 -4.87 2.96
CA GLN A 80 8.41 -6.19 3.55
C GLN A 80 7.22 -6.50 4.46
N VAL A 81 6.75 -7.74 4.45
CA VAL A 81 5.75 -8.25 5.38
C VAL A 81 6.34 -9.43 6.13
N THR A 82 6.22 -9.42 7.46
CA THR A 82 6.54 -10.57 8.32
C THR A 82 5.28 -11.07 9.00
N TRP A 83 5.13 -12.38 9.16
CA TRP A 83 4.01 -12.95 9.90
C TRP A 83 4.40 -14.12 10.80
N THR A 84 3.73 -14.21 11.95
CA THR A 84 3.87 -15.32 12.90
C THR A 84 2.53 -15.71 13.52
N GLN A 85 2.37 -16.98 13.86
CA GLN A 85 1.25 -17.46 14.65
C GLN A 85 1.71 -17.71 16.09
N GLY A 86 1.31 -16.83 17.01
CA GLY A 86 1.81 -16.86 18.38
C GLY A 86 3.25 -16.37 18.46
N ALA A 87 4.11 -17.09 19.19
CA ALA A 87 5.54 -16.78 19.23
C ALA A 87 6.26 -17.39 18.02
N ALA A 88 7.31 -16.72 17.54
CA ALA A 88 8.12 -17.22 16.43
C ALA A 88 8.68 -18.63 16.70
N GLY A 89 8.52 -19.52 15.73
CA GLY A 89 8.89 -20.93 15.79
C GLY A 89 7.98 -21.79 16.69
N SER A 90 6.88 -21.26 17.23
CA SER A 90 5.98 -22.01 18.11
C SER A 90 5.22 -23.13 17.39
N THR A 91 4.90 -22.93 16.11
CA THR A 91 4.19 -23.90 15.26
C THR A 91 5.13 -24.91 14.60
N THR A 92 6.43 -24.62 14.57
CA THR A 92 7.45 -25.51 14.00
C THR A 92 7.74 -26.65 14.97
N LYS A 93 7.56 -27.87 14.47
CA LYS A 93 7.85 -29.12 15.20
C LYS A 93 9.36 -29.22 15.50
N THR A 94 9.75 -30.20 16.30
CA THR A 94 11.15 -30.41 16.70
C THR A 94 11.59 -31.86 16.60
N THR A 95 10.89 -32.64 15.77
CA THR A 95 11.05 -34.09 15.66
C THR A 95 12.38 -34.46 14.98
N SER A 96 12.75 -33.74 13.94
CA SER A 96 14.01 -33.91 13.20
C SER A 96 15.02 -32.78 13.45
N PRO A 97 16.31 -32.99 13.19
CA PRO A 97 17.33 -31.94 13.31
C PRO A 97 17.02 -30.68 12.50
N ILE A 98 16.51 -30.84 11.27
CA ILE A 98 16.21 -29.71 10.40
C ILE A 98 15.04 -28.87 10.89
N GLU A 99 14.02 -29.49 11.49
CA GLU A 99 12.90 -28.76 12.09
C GLU A 99 13.37 -27.95 13.32
N ARG A 100 14.32 -28.48 14.11
CA ARG A 100 14.94 -27.73 15.22
C ARG A 100 15.76 -26.53 14.71
N GLU A 101 16.46 -26.68 13.60
CA GLU A 101 17.20 -25.58 12.95
C GLU A 101 16.25 -24.51 12.42
N MET A 102 15.17 -24.89 11.74
CA MET A 102 14.10 -23.99 11.29
C MET A 102 13.53 -23.20 12.48
N LYS A 103 13.15 -23.89 13.55
CA LYS A 103 12.61 -23.25 14.77
C LYS A 103 13.59 -22.24 15.36
N LYS A 104 14.87 -22.60 15.50
CA LYS A 104 15.91 -21.69 15.99
C LYS A 104 16.09 -20.47 15.09
N THR A 105 16.02 -20.68 13.78
CA THR A 105 16.14 -19.60 12.78
C THR A 105 14.98 -18.63 12.90
N GLN A 106 13.74 -19.13 12.95
CA GLN A 106 12.53 -18.31 13.15
C GLN A 106 12.55 -17.54 14.47
N GLN A 107 12.94 -18.20 15.57
CA GLN A 107 13.13 -17.54 16.86
C GLN A 107 14.19 -16.44 16.80
N GLY A 108 15.29 -16.69 16.08
CA GLY A 108 16.35 -15.71 15.88
C GLY A 108 15.91 -14.48 15.06
N TYR A 109 14.98 -14.66 14.13
CA TYR A 109 14.40 -13.54 13.36
C TYR A 109 13.23 -12.85 14.06
N GLY A 110 12.54 -13.52 14.97
CA GLY A 110 11.32 -13.01 15.59
C GLY A 110 10.06 -13.15 14.73
N PHE A 111 10.11 -13.93 13.63
CA PHE A 111 8.96 -14.23 12.78
C PHE A 111 9.02 -15.65 12.22
N ASP A 112 7.88 -16.20 11.78
CA ASP A 112 7.84 -17.52 11.13
C ASP A 112 8.14 -17.44 9.64
N HIS A 113 7.66 -16.37 9.00
CA HIS A 113 7.80 -16.12 7.58
C HIS A 113 7.95 -14.64 7.28
N THR A 114 8.56 -14.35 6.14
CA THR A 114 8.60 -13.03 5.55
C THR A 114 8.48 -13.10 4.03
N GLY A 115 7.97 -12.03 3.44
CA GLY A 115 7.90 -11.81 2.00
C GLY A 115 7.97 -10.32 1.72
N ILE A 116 7.95 -9.97 0.43
CA ILE A 116 7.91 -8.59 -0.04
C ILE A 116 6.70 -8.40 -0.92
N VAL A 117 5.96 -7.34 -0.67
CA VAL A 117 4.84 -6.91 -1.50
C VAL A 117 5.33 -5.81 -2.41
N VAL A 118 4.98 -5.87 -3.69
CA VAL A 118 5.19 -4.79 -4.66
C VAL A 118 3.88 -4.56 -5.39
N GLY A 119 3.48 -3.29 -5.54
CA GLY A 119 2.23 -2.96 -6.20
C GLY A 119 1.97 -1.47 -6.32
N GLU A 120 0.87 -1.14 -6.98
CA GLU A 120 0.45 0.23 -7.26
C GLU A 120 -0.91 0.53 -6.62
N VAL A 121 -1.08 1.78 -6.18
CA VAL A 121 -2.40 2.30 -5.81
C VAL A 121 -3.14 2.75 -7.06
N VAL A 122 -4.27 2.12 -7.35
CA VAL A 122 -5.06 2.35 -8.56
C VAL A 122 -6.51 2.68 -8.20
N LYS A 123 -7.25 3.30 -9.14
CA LYS A 123 -8.71 3.39 -9.07
C LYS A 123 -9.30 2.17 -9.79
N VAL A 124 -10.21 1.45 -9.13
CA VAL A 124 -10.93 0.31 -9.71
C VAL A 124 -12.44 0.60 -9.75
N PRO A 125 -13.15 0.18 -10.82
CA PRO A 125 -14.60 0.31 -10.87
C PRO A 125 -15.26 -0.70 -9.93
N VAL A 126 -16.18 -0.22 -9.08
CA VAL A 126 -17.01 -1.03 -8.19
C VAL A 126 -18.47 -0.62 -8.39
N GLY A 127 -19.22 -1.44 -9.12
CA GLY A 127 -20.57 -1.08 -9.56
C GLY A 127 -20.55 0.17 -10.46
N GLN A 128 -21.19 1.25 -10.01
CA GLN A 128 -21.25 2.54 -10.71
C GLN A 128 -20.24 3.57 -10.19
N LYS A 129 -19.35 3.19 -9.27
CA LYS A 129 -18.37 4.08 -8.62
C LYS A 129 -16.94 3.63 -8.88
N TYR A 130 -15.99 4.48 -8.50
CA TYR A 130 -14.57 4.13 -8.43
C TYR A 130 -14.08 4.12 -6.98
N GLU A 131 -13.37 3.08 -6.61
CA GLU A 131 -12.72 2.94 -5.31
C GLU A 131 -11.20 2.89 -5.47
N LEU A 132 -10.45 3.36 -4.46
CA LEU A 132 -9.01 3.16 -4.38
C LEU A 132 -8.69 1.73 -3.95
N ASP A 133 -7.75 1.14 -4.66
CA ASP A 133 -7.29 -0.20 -4.40
C ASP A 133 -5.76 -0.28 -4.44
N PHE A 134 -5.19 -1.26 -3.73
CA PHE A 134 -3.78 -1.61 -3.87
C PHE A 134 -3.69 -2.86 -4.74
N LYS A 135 -3.23 -2.71 -5.98
CA LYS A 135 -3.01 -3.83 -6.90
C LYS A 135 -1.53 -4.20 -6.84
N GLY A 136 -1.24 -5.36 -6.26
CA GLY A 136 0.12 -5.85 -6.14
C GLY A 136 0.16 -7.33 -5.86
N ASP A 137 1.37 -7.86 -5.80
CA ASP A 137 1.67 -9.26 -5.53
C ASP A 137 2.58 -9.39 -4.30
N LEU A 138 2.40 -10.46 -3.55
CA LEU A 138 3.30 -10.93 -2.51
C LEU A 138 4.26 -11.95 -3.09
N TYR A 139 5.55 -11.67 -2.95
CA TYR A 139 6.65 -12.54 -3.33
C TYR A 139 7.34 -13.08 -2.09
N HIS A 140 7.51 -14.40 -2.01
CA HIS A 140 8.21 -15.02 -0.88
C HIS A 140 8.81 -16.38 -1.25
N LEU A 141 9.84 -16.76 -0.50
CA LEU A 141 10.41 -18.09 -0.57
C LEU A 141 9.69 -19.03 0.41
N ARG A 142 9.03 -20.05 -0.14
CA ARG A 142 8.42 -21.13 0.64
C ARG A 142 9.43 -22.23 0.95
N ALA A 143 9.15 -22.96 2.03
CA ALA A 143 9.86 -24.16 2.42
C ALA A 143 8.83 -25.24 2.81
N LYS A 144 9.03 -26.48 2.35
CA LYS A 144 8.24 -27.65 2.77
C LYS A 144 9.14 -28.79 3.17
N LEU A 145 8.79 -29.43 4.27
CA LEU A 145 9.51 -30.58 4.79
C LEU A 145 9.32 -31.77 3.83
N GLU A 146 10.43 -32.35 3.41
CA GLU A 146 10.53 -33.56 2.62
C GLU A 146 11.33 -34.60 3.41
N GLY A 147 10.99 -35.87 3.24
CA GLY A 147 11.58 -36.96 4.01
C GLY A 147 11.19 -36.96 5.50
N SER A 148 11.89 -37.76 6.30
CA SER A 148 11.60 -37.95 7.72
C SER A 148 12.85 -38.33 8.52
N GLY A 149 12.77 -38.16 9.85
CA GLY A 149 13.85 -38.53 10.78
C GLY A 149 15.17 -37.81 10.44
N GLN A 150 16.25 -38.58 10.34
CA GLN A 150 17.60 -38.06 10.02
C GLN A 150 17.77 -37.63 8.55
N LYS A 151 16.86 -38.06 7.66
CA LYS A 151 16.91 -37.72 6.23
C LYS A 151 15.98 -36.55 5.87
N ALA A 152 15.30 -35.97 6.85
CA ALA A 152 14.40 -34.85 6.62
C ALA A 152 15.16 -33.60 6.16
N TRP A 153 14.59 -32.87 5.21
CA TRP A 153 15.13 -31.60 4.71
C TRP A 153 13.99 -30.72 4.19
N TYR A 154 14.19 -29.42 4.11
CA TYR A 154 13.18 -28.51 3.55
C TYR A 154 13.50 -28.19 2.08
N LYS A 155 12.58 -28.53 1.18
CA LYS A 155 12.60 -28.07 -0.20
C LYS A 155 12.09 -26.64 -0.28
N THR A 156 12.80 -25.79 -1.00
CA THR A 156 12.44 -24.39 -1.20
C THR A 156 11.96 -24.12 -2.62
N TRP A 157 11.05 -23.16 -2.76
CA TRP A 157 10.64 -22.60 -4.05
C TRP A 157 10.07 -21.21 -3.84
N VAL A 158 10.14 -20.40 -4.89
CA VAL A 158 9.55 -19.07 -4.89
C VAL A 158 8.08 -19.16 -5.25
N GLU A 159 7.27 -18.37 -4.56
CA GLU A 159 5.85 -18.23 -4.84
C GLU A 159 5.53 -16.74 -5.00
N SER A 160 4.72 -16.42 -6.02
CA SER A 160 4.11 -15.12 -6.23
C SER A 160 2.60 -15.30 -6.18
N ILE A 161 1.92 -14.56 -5.32
CA ILE A 161 0.47 -14.57 -5.22
C ILE A 161 -0.08 -13.14 -5.19
N PRO A 162 -1.29 -12.90 -5.72
CA PRO A 162 -1.96 -11.62 -5.55
C PRO A 162 -2.03 -11.22 -4.09
N TRP A 163 -1.68 -9.97 -3.80
CA TRP A 163 -1.76 -9.43 -2.45
C TRP A 163 -3.22 -9.29 -2.04
N ASP A 164 -3.60 -10.01 -0.99
CA ASP A 164 -4.93 -9.97 -0.40
C ASP A 164 -4.81 -10.05 1.13
N PRO A 165 -4.58 -8.90 1.81
CA PRO A 165 -4.45 -8.81 3.25
C PRO A 165 -5.82 -9.00 3.92
N LYS A 166 -6.26 -10.24 4.04
CA LYS A 166 -7.44 -10.56 4.85
C LYS A 166 -7.09 -10.60 6.33
N PRO A 167 -8.03 -10.23 7.22
CA PRO A 167 -7.87 -10.44 8.64
C PRO A 167 -7.46 -11.89 8.94
N THR A 168 -6.42 -12.04 9.75
CA THR A 168 -5.82 -13.34 10.08
C THR A 168 -5.51 -13.38 11.57
N PRO A 169 -5.55 -14.57 12.22
CA PRO A 169 -5.11 -14.71 13.61
C PRO A 169 -3.58 -14.54 13.78
N LYS A 170 -2.84 -14.42 12.67
CA LYS A 170 -1.39 -14.18 12.68
C LYS A 170 -1.10 -12.72 13.02
N THR A 171 -0.01 -12.50 13.76
CA THR A 171 0.58 -11.17 13.89
C THR A 171 1.30 -10.84 12.60
N VAL A 172 0.83 -9.82 11.89
CA VAL A 172 1.40 -9.31 10.64
C VAL A 172 2.03 -7.96 10.90
N THR A 173 3.27 -7.76 10.46
CA THR A 173 3.98 -6.48 10.54
C THR A 173 4.48 -6.11 9.15
N ALA A 174 4.22 -4.88 8.73
CA ALA A 174 4.81 -4.30 7.52
C ALA A 174 6.03 -3.46 7.89
N LEU A 175 7.10 -3.59 7.10
CA LEU A 175 8.40 -2.95 7.29
C LEU A 175 8.89 -2.37 5.97
N HIS A 176 9.84 -1.44 6.04
CA HIS A 176 10.58 -0.92 4.88
C HIS A 176 9.69 -0.44 3.71
N LEU A 177 8.64 0.33 3.99
CA LEU A 177 7.86 0.95 2.92
C LEU A 177 8.75 1.89 2.10
N GLN A 178 8.79 1.64 0.80
CA GLN A 178 9.54 2.42 -0.16
C GLN A 178 8.68 2.68 -1.40
N GLU A 179 8.80 3.88 -1.98
CA GLU A 179 8.22 4.20 -3.28
C GLU A 179 9.12 3.62 -4.38
N VAL A 180 8.52 2.94 -5.36
CA VAL A 180 9.23 2.33 -6.49
C VAL A 180 8.88 3.12 -7.74
N SER A 181 9.90 3.55 -8.49
CA SER A 181 9.69 4.25 -9.76
C SER A 181 9.53 3.28 -10.93
N GLY A 182 8.63 3.61 -11.86
CA GLY A 182 8.44 2.86 -13.11
C GLY A 182 7.34 1.81 -13.02
N LYS A 183 7.30 0.91 -13.99
CA LYS A 183 6.30 -0.17 -14.05
C LYS A 183 6.64 -1.27 -13.07
N TRP A 184 5.80 -1.43 -12.06
CA TRP A 184 6.09 -2.29 -10.93
C TRP A 184 6.13 -3.76 -11.29
N GLU A 185 5.33 -4.21 -12.26
CA GLU A 185 5.31 -5.60 -12.71
C GLU A 185 6.67 -6.01 -13.30
N GLU A 186 7.24 -5.17 -14.17
CA GLU A 186 8.54 -5.41 -14.80
C GLU A 186 9.67 -5.44 -13.74
N LYS A 187 9.62 -4.49 -12.78
CA LYS A 187 10.55 -4.40 -11.66
C LYS A 187 10.47 -5.60 -10.73
N ALA A 188 9.26 -6.00 -10.36
CA ALA A 188 9.02 -7.14 -9.48
C ALA A 188 9.44 -8.45 -10.16
N VAL A 189 9.19 -8.63 -11.46
CA VAL A 189 9.65 -9.82 -12.22
C VAL A 189 11.18 -9.90 -12.21
N HIS A 190 11.88 -8.81 -12.52
CA HIS A 190 13.34 -8.77 -12.49
C HIS A 190 13.90 -9.11 -11.09
N ALA A 191 13.40 -8.42 -10.06
CA ALA A 191 13.82 -8.62 -8.68
C ALA A 191 13.52 -10.06 -8.20
N ASN A 192 12.36 -10.61 -8.57
CA ASN A 192 11.97 -11.97 -8.25
C ASN A 192 12.91 -13.01 -8.89
N THR A 193 13.29 -12.81 -10.16
CA THR A 193 14.25 -13.68 -10.85
C THR A 193 15.61 -13.65 -10.16
N ALA A 194 16.13 -12.46 -9.83
CA ALA A 194 17.40 -12.32 -9.13
C ALA A 194 17.35 -12.95 -7.72
N ALA A 195 16.29 -12.70 -6.96
CA ALA A 195 16.12 -13.24 -5.61
C ALA A 195 15.93 -14.77 -5.60
N SER A 196 15.34 -15.35 -6.66
CA SER A 196 15.16 -16.80 -6.80
C SER A 196 16.50 -17.56 -6.78
N GLU A 197 17.59 -16.91 -7.18
CA GLU A 197 18.94 -17.49 -7.15
C GLU A 197 19.39 -17.90 -5.74
N VAL A 198 18.87 -17.24 -4.70
CA VAL A 198 19.10 -17.61 -3.30
C VAL A 198 18.75 -19.08 -3.07
N SER A 199 17.64 -19.54 -3.64
CA SER A 199 17.20 -20.93 -3.55
C SER A 199 17.89 -21.82 -4.58
N THR A 200 17.88 -21.43 -5.86
CA THR A 200 18.26 -22.33 -6.95
C THR A 200 19.76 -22.66 -6.97
N LYS A 201 20.64 -21.70 -6.63
CA LYS A 201 22.09 -21.95 -6.51
C LYS A 201 22.45 -22.90 -5.37
N ASN A 202 21.52 -23.11 -4.43
CA ASN A 202 21.66 -24.01 -3.29
C ASN A 202 20.85 -25.29 -3.46
N GLY A 203 20.55 -25.68 -4.70
CA GLY A 203 19.85 -26.93 -5.01
C GLY A 203 18.41 -26.96 -4.47
N ASN A 204 17.78 -25.80 -4.25
CA ASN A 204 16.44 -25.68 -3.67
C ASN A 204 16.30 -26.37 -2.31
N ARG A 205 17.38 -26.36 -1.51
CA ARG A 205 17.42 -26.95 -0.18
C ARG A 205 17.67 -25.87 0.86
N TRP A 206 16.68 -25.64 1.70
CA TRP A 206 16.72 -24.63 2.75
C TRP A 206 17.92 -24.84 3.69
N GLN A 207 18.56 -23.73 4.06
CA GLN A 207 19.52 -23.62 5.16
C GLN A 207 19.30 -22.28 5.86
N GLY A 208 19.17 -22.31 7.17
CA GLY A 208 18.89 -21.10 7.95
C GLY A 208 19.99 -20.04 7.77
N LYS A 209 19.60 -18.78 7.60
CA LYS A 209 20.48 -17.61 7.45
C LYS A 209 21.40 -17.63 6.23
N ARG A 210 21.17 -18.55 5.28
CA ARG A 210 21.96 -18.66 4.04
C ARG A 210 21.09 -18.57 2.81
N ASN A 211 19.98 -19.30 2.80
CA ASN A 211 19.05 -19.34 1.68
C ASN A 211 17.62 -19.59 2.15
N ASP A 212 17.18 -18.74 3.07
CA ASP A 212 15.84 -18.74 3.63
C ASP A 212 15.00 -17.55 3.09
N CYS A 213 13.78 -17.40 3.61
CA CYS A 213 12.87 -16.34 3.19
C CYS A 213 13.38 -14.93 3.51
N ALA A 214 14.22 -14.75 4.54
CA ALA A 214 14.79 -13.45 4.87
C ALA A 214 15.90 -13.07 3.88
N GLU A 215 16.78 -14.02 3.53
CA GLU A 215 17.80 -13.79 2.51
C GLU A 215 17.19 -13.57 1.12
N TYR A 216 16.09 -14.25 0.81
CA TYR A 216 15.31 -13.98 -0.40
C TYR A 216 14.77 -12.54 -0.43
N VAL A 217 14.13 -12.06 0.64
CA VAL A 217 13.58 -10.69 0.70
C VAL A 217 14.70 -9.66 0.57
N LYS A 218 15.83 -9.84 1.25
CA LYS A 218 17.00 -8.93 1.12
C LYS A 218 17.53 -8.88 -0.31
N ALA A 219 17.63 -10.04 -0.98
CA ALA A 219 18.07 -10.11 -2.36
C ALA A 219 17.08 -9.43 -3.31
N PHE A 220 15.78 -9.56 -3.03
CA PHE A 220 14.72 -8.91 -3.79
C PHE A 220 14.77 -7.39 -3.64
N GLU A 221 14.83 -6.87 -2.42
CA GLU A 221 14.93 -5.43 -2.14
C GLU A 221 16.14 -4.81 -2.84
N LYS A 222 17.28 -5.52 -2.89
CA LYS A 222 18.49 -5.06 -3.58
C LYS A 222 18.33 -4.97 -5.11
N ALA A 223 17.45 -5.79 -5.69
CA ALA A 223 17.27 -5.93 -7.14
C ALA A 223 16.10 -5.09 -7.70
N LEU A 224 15.37 -4.39 -6.83
CA LEU A 224 14.19 -3.57 -7.13
C LEU A 224 14.59 -2.15 -7.57
#